data_AF-A0ABD0AID2-F1
#
_entry.id   AF-A0ABD0AID2-F1
#
_cell.length_a   1.000
_cell.length_b   1.000
_cell.length_c   1.000
_cell.angle_alpha   90.00
_cell.angle_beta   90.00
_cell.angle_gamma   90.00
#
_symmetry.space_group_name_H-M   'P 1'
#
loop_
_entity.id
_entity.type
_entity.pdbx_description
1 polymer ?
#
loop_
_entity_poly.entity_id
_entity_poly.type
_entity_poly.pdbx_seq_one_letter_code
_entity_poly.pdbx_strand_id
1 'polypeptide(L)' 'MIFVTVGTHEQPFNRLIEKMDELVESGKIKEKVVVQCAMSLS' A
#
# COMPACT_ATOMS: atom_id res chain seq x y z
N MET A 1 -0.54 6.96 -12.21
CA MET A 1 -0.92 5.73 -11.48
C MET A 1 0.28 5.31 -10.66
N ILE A 2 0.10 5.07 -9.37
CA ILE A 2 1.16 4.58 -8.48
C ILE A 2 0.88 3.11 -8.20
N PHE A 3 1.86 2.25 -8.47
CA PHE A 3 1.77 0.83 -8.22
C PHE A 3 2.72 0.47 -7.08
N VAL A 4 2.16 -0.09 -6.00
CA VAL A 4 2.91 -0.45 -4.80
C VAL A 4 2.90 -1.96 -4.66
N THR A 5 4.07 -2.58 -4.57
CA THR A 5 4.22 -4.01 -4.30
C THR A 5 4.83 -4.20 -2.93
N VAL A 6 4.16 -4.97 -2.06
CA VAL A 6 4.71 -5.35 -0.75
C VAL A 6 5.03 -6.84 -0.71
N GLY A 7 6.16 -7.17 -0.09
CA GLY A 7 6.66 -8.55 0.04
C GLY A 7 6.02 -9.30 1.20
N THR A 8 6.51 -10.52 1.44
CA THR A 8 5.99 -11.46 2.44
C THR A 8 6.64 -11.33 3.82
N HIS A 9 6.97 -10.10 4.24
CA HIS A 9 7.55 -9.91 5.55
C HIS A 9 6.55 -10.35 6.63
N GLU A 10 7.03 -10.98 7.71
CA GLU A 10 6.14 -11.51 8.78
C GLU A 10 5.25 -10.42 9.39
N GLN A 11 5.72 -9.18 9.37
CA GLN A 11 4.97 -8.04 9.87
C GLN A 11 4.05 -7.50 8.78
N PRO A 12 2.76 -7.26 9.09
CA PRO A 12 1.83 -6.69 8.15
C PRO A 12 2.19 -5.24 7.81
N PHE A 13 1.97 -4.85 6.56
CA PHE A 13 2.28 -3.51 6.05
C PHE A 13 1.22 -2.45 6.38
N ASN A 14 0.42 -2.66 7.43
CA ASN A 14 -0.73 -1.82 7.78
C ASN A 14 -0.35 -0.32 7.87
N ARG A 15 0.79 0.00 8.51
CA ARG A 15 1.29 1.38 8.60
C ARG A 15 1.60 2.02 7.23
N LEU A 16 2.06 1.22 6.27
CA LEU A 16 2.32 1.70 4.92
C LEU A 16 0.99 1.96 4.19
N ILE A 17 0.02 1.05 4.32
CA ILE A 17 -1.31 1.19 3.72
C ILE A 17 -2.04 2.42 4.28
N GLU A 18 -2.12 2.54 5.61
CA GLU A 18 -2.71 3.70 6.29
C GLU A 18 -2.09 5.01 5.81
N LYS A 19 -0.75 5.03 5.64
CA LYS A 19 -0.08 6.24 5.18
C LYS A 19 -0.39 6.56 3.71
N MET A 20 -0.58 5.56 2.86
CA MET A 20 -1.01 5.78 1.48
C MET A 20 -2.43 6.34 1.43
N ASP A 21 -3.34 5.80 2.23
CA ASP A 21 -4.72 6.29 2.32
C ASP A 21 -4.75 7.75 2.77
N GLU A 22 -4.02 8.13 3.83
CA GLU A 22 -3.91 9.52 4.28
C GLU A 22 -3.43 10.49 3.17
N LEU A 23 -2.48 10.05 2.33
CA LEU A 23 -1.93 10.87 1.26
C LEU A 23 -2.88 11.01 0.07
N VAL A 24 -3.67 9.97 -0.21
CA VAL A 24 -4.74 10.01 -1.22
C VAL A 24 -5.89 10.89 -0.73
N GLU A 25 -6.35 10.70 0.50
CA GLU A 25 -7.44 11.47 1.11
C GLU A 25 -7.09 12.96 1.26
N SER A 26 -5.84 13.28 1.63
CA SER A 26 -5.37 14.67 1.71
C SER A 26 -5.14 15.33 0.34
N GLY A 27 -5.35 14.61 -0.77
CA GLY A 27 -5.18 15.11 -2.13
C GLY A 27 -3.72 15.39 -2.53
N LYS A 28 -2.76 14.92 -1.72
CA LYS A 28 -1.33 15.00 -2.01
C LYS A 28 -0.94 14.03 -3.12
N ILE A 29 -1.60 12.88 -3.19
CA ILE A 29 -1.55 11.95 -4.32
C ILE A 29 -2.86 12.07 -5.08
N LYS A 30 -2.79 12.41 -6.37
CA LYS A 30 -3.98 12.56 -7.23
C LYS A 30 -4.14 11.39 -8.20
N GLU A 31 -3.09 10.61 -8.36
CA GLU A 31 -3.04 9.42 -9.18
C GLU A 31 -3.72 8.24 -8.49
N LYS A 32 -4.37 7.38 -9.29
CA LYS A 32 -4.86 6.08 -8.81
C LYS A 32 -3.70 5.27 -8.20
N VAL A 33 -3.88 4.85 -6.94
CA VAL A 33 -2.99 3.95 -6.22
C VAL A 33 -3.55 2.52 -6.31
N VAL A 34 -2.70 1.55 -6.63
CA VAL A 34 -3.02 0.12 -6.60
C VAL A 34 -1.94 -0.58 -5.80
N VAL A 35 -2.35 -1.33 -4.77
CA VAL A 35 -1.43 -2.08 -3.92
C VAL A 35 -1.59 -3.57 -4.19
N GLN A 36 -0.47 -4.23 -4.49
CA GLN A 36 -0.36 -5.68 -4.56
C GLN A 36 0.33 -6.20 -3.29
N CYS A 37 -0.40 -7.00 -2.51
CA CYS A 37 0.16 -7.72 -1.37
C CYS A 37 0.51 -9.14 -1.78
N ALA A 38 1.78 -9.52 -1.68
CA ALA A 38 2.17 -10.92 -1.74
C ALA A 38 1.79 -11.59 -0.42
N MET A 39 0.83 -12.53 -0.46
CA MET A 39 0.50 -13.37 0.68
C MET A 39 1.41 -14.60 0.66
N SER A 40 2.09 -14.89 1.77
CA SER A 40 2.72 -16.20 1.95
C SER A 40 1.62 -17.26 2.06
N LEU A 41 1.53 -18.13 1.05
CA LEU A 41 0.84 -19.41 1.18
C LEU A 41 1.82 -20.38 1.87
N SER A 42 1.77 -20.42 3.20
CA SER A 42 2.41 -21.47 4.00
C SER A 42 1.35 -22.38 4.59
#